data_AF-A0AAU7DZN0-F1
#
_entry.id   AF-A0AAU7DZN0-F1
#
_cell.length_a   1.000
_cell.length_b   1.000
_cell.length_c   1.000
_cell.angle_alpha   90.00
_cell.angle_beta   90.00
_cell.angle_gamma   90.00
#
_symmetry.space_group_name_H-M   'P 1'
#
loop_
_entity.id
_entity.type
_entity.pdbx_description
1 polymer ?
#
loop_
_entity_poly.entity_id
_entity_poly.type
_entity_poly.pdbx_seq_one_letter_code
_entity_poly.pdbx_strand_id
1 'polypeptide(L)' 'MSAESNARSHAESFRWWVGNPEMTDEEAHLQDLLALHKATVELIRQQRDLLGYYDADDELFGDDPYIG' A
#
# COMPACT_ATOMS: atom_id res chain seq x y z
N MET A 1 -2.83 17.14 -13.37
CA MET A 1 -1.90 16.23 -12.67
C MET A 1 -2.51 15.95 -11.30
N SER A 2 -2.92 14.71 -11.01
CA SER A 2 -3.55 14.35 -9.72
C SER A 2 -2.52 13.75 -8.75
N ALA A 3 -2.83 13.78 -7.45
CA ALA A 3 -2.03 13.09 -6.44
C ALA A 3 -1.85 11.60 -6.79
N GLU A 4 -2.89 10.94 -7.29
CA GLU A 4 -2.85 9.56 -7.75
C GLU A 4 -1.91 9.34 -8.95
N SER A 5 -1.94 10.25 -9.92
CA SER A 5 -1.06 10.17 -11.10
C SER A 5 0.41 10.28 -10.69
N ASN A 6 0.71 11.19 -9.74
CA ASN A 6 2.06 11.37 -9.23
C ASN A 6 2.50 10.18 -8.38
N ALA A 7 1.64 9.70 -7.49
CA ALA A 7 1.90 8.53 -6.66
C ALA A 7 2.22 7.30 -7.52
N ARG A 8 1.47 7.08 -8.61
CA ARG A 8 1.74 6.00 -9.57
C ARG A 8 3.13 6.14 -10.20
N SER A 9 3.47 7.34 -10.68
CA SER A 9 4.80 7.58 -11.28
C SER A 9 5.95 7.36 -10.28
N HIS A 10 5.75 7.75 -9.01
CA HIS A 10 6.71 7.48 -7.94
C HIS A 10 6.82 5.98 -7.61
N ALA A 11 5.70 5.26 -7.55
CA ALA A 11 5.71 3.81 -7.30
C ALA A 11 6.37 3.03 -8.46
N GLU A 12 6.10 3.41 -9.71
CA GLU A 12 6.69 2.77 -10.89
C GLU A 12 8.22 2.96 -10.96
N SER A 13 8.73 4.07 -10.43
CA SER A 13 10.18 4.37 -10.37
C SER A 13 10.86 3.86 -9.10
N PHE A 14 10.10 3.37 -8.12
CA PHE A 14 10.64 2.87 -6.86
C PHE A 14 11.40 1.57 -7.09
N ARG A 15 12.66 1.53 -6.63
CA ARG A 15 13.53 0.36 -6.65
C ARG A 15 14.26 0.28 -5.32
N TRP A 16 14.00 -0.76 -4.53
CA TRP A 16 14.59 -0.96 -3.21
C TRP A 16 15.58 -2.12 -3.22
N TRP A 17 15.24 -3.24 -3.85
CA TRP A 17 16.12 -4.39 -3.97
C TRP A 17 16.59 -4.62 -5.41
N VAL A 18 17.67 -3.94 -5.81
CA VAL A 18 18.33 -4.20 -7.10
C VAL A 18 19.54 -5.12 -6.89
N GLY A 19 19.62 -6.20 -7.67
CA GLY A 19 20.81 -7.06 -7.72
C GLY A 19 20.75 -8.35 -6.89
N ASN A 20 19.55 -8.87 -6.57
CA ASN A 20 19.44 -10.27 -6.15
C ASN A 20 19.70 -11.18 -7.37
N PRO A 21 20.79 -11.96 -7.41
CA PRO A 21 21.04 -12.85 -8.55
C PRO A 21 20.01 -13.99 -8.65
N GLU A 22 19.20 -14.23 -7.63
CA GLU A 22 18.16 -15.27 -7.60
C GLU A 22 16.80 -14.78 -8.14
N MET A 23 16.66 -13.50 -8.50
CA MET A 23 15.41 -12.92 -8.99
C MET A 23 15.61 -12.15 -10.28
N THR A 24 14.62 -12.21 -11.17
CA THR A 24 14.54 -11.33 -12.34
C THR A 24 14.21 -9.90 -11.92
N ASP A 25 14.47 -8.93 -12.81
CA ASP A 25 14.14 -7.51 -12.57
C ASP A 25 12.63 -7.30 -12.31
N GLU A 26 11.77 -8.09 -12.96
CA GLU A 26 10.32 -8.03 -12.78
C GLU A 26 9.89 -8.58 -11.41
N GLU A 27 10.47 -9.71 -10.98
CA GLU A 27 10.22 -10.27 -9.64
C GLU A 27 10.71 -9.35 -8.53
N ALA A 28 11.90 -8.77 -8.69
CA ALA A 28 12.44 -7.78 -7.78
C ALA A 28 11.52 -6.54 -7.71
N HIS A 29 11.04 -6.05 -8.85
CA HIS A 29 10.11 -4.93 -8.89
C HIS A 29 8.77 -5.25 -8.22
N LEU A 30 8.23 -6.47 -8.39
CA LEU A 30 7.04 -6.91 -7.68
C LEU A 30 7.25 -6.92 -6.17
N GLN A 31 8.39 -7.43 -5.69
CA GLN A 31 8.73 -7.42 -4.26
C GLN A 31 8.83 -6.00 -3.71
N ASP A 32 9.45 -5.10 -4.46
CA ASP A 32 9.54 -3.68 -4.11
C ASP A 32 8.15 -3.04 -3.97
N LEU A 33 7.23 -3.31 -4.89
CA LEU A 33 5.84 -2.82 -4.82
C LEU A 33 5.07 -3.40 -3.63
N LEU A 34 5.24 -4.69 -3.33
CA LEU A 34 4.64 -5.33 -2.15
C LEU A 34 5.17 -4.73 -0.84
N ALA A 35 6.47 -4.46 -0.77
CA ALA A 35 7.10 -3.81 0.37
C ALA A 35 6.61 -2.37 0.53
N LEU A 36 6.54 -1.60 -0.56
CA LEU A 36 6.02 -0.24 -0.58
C LEU A 36 4.56 -0.18 -0.14
N HIS A 37 3.73 -1.12 -0.59
CA HIS A 37 2.33 -1.23 -0.17
C HIS A 37 2.21 -1.44 1.36
N LYS A 38 2.95 -2.41 1.91
CA LYS A 38 2.95 -2.66 3.36
C LYS A 38 3.37 -1.42 4.15
N ALA A 39 4.46 -0.76 3.75
CA ALA A 39 4.92 0.45 4.42
C ALA A 39 3.89 1.59 4.34
N THR A 40 3.25 1.77 3.17
CA THR A 40 2.25 2.81 2.96
C THR A 40 0.99 2.57 3.80
N VAL A 41 0.53 1.32 3.94
CA VAL A 41 -0.61 0.97 4.82
C VAL A 41 -0.32 1.36 6.27
N GLU A 42 0.87 1.03 6.80
CA GLU A 42 1.24 1.42 8.16
C GLU A 42 1.36 2.93 8.33
N LEU A 43 1.93 3.64 7.35
CA LEU A 43 2.01 5.10 7.37
C LEU A 43 0.62 5.75 7.36
N ILE A 44 -0.32 5.21 6.59
CA ILE A 44 -1.72 5.67 6.58
C ILE A 44 -2.32 5.48 7.97
N ARG A 45 -2.16 4.30 8.59
CA ARG A 45 -2.65 4.05 9.95
C ARG A 45 -2.08 5.05 10.96
N GLN A 46 -0.76 5.23 10.99
CA GLN A 46 -0.11 6.20 11.87
C GLN A 46 -0.61 7.63 11.64
N GLN A 47 -0.83 8.01 10.37
CA GLN A 47 -1.33 9.33 10.03
C GLN A 47 -2.80 9.51 10.47
N ARG A 48 -3.61 8.47 10.40
CA ARG A 48 -4.99 8.46 10.91
C ARG A 48 -5.03 8.56 12.43
N ASP A 49 -4.20 7.77 13.13
CA ASP A 49 -4.05 7.82 14.58
C ASP A 49 -3.65 9.22 15.04
N LEU A 50 -2.68 9.85 14.35
CA LEU A 50 -2.25 11.22 14.62
C LEU A 50 -3.39 12.24 14.48
N LEU A 51 -4.28 12.04 13.50
CA LEU A 51 -5.43 12.91 13.27
C LEU A 51 -6.63 12.56 14.16
N GLY A 52 -6.54 11.53 15.00
CA GLY A 52 -7.64 11.04 15.84
C GLY A 52 -8.78 10.39 15.03
N TYR A 53 -8.50 9.98 13.80
CA TYR A 53 -9.42 9.20 12.97
C TYR A 53 -9.31 7.72 13.36
N TYR A 54 -9.92 7.37 14.47
CA TYR A 54 -10.24 5.98 14.76
C TYR A 54 -11.26 5.53 13.73
N ASP A 55 -10.92 4.53 12.91
CA ASP A 55 -11.98 3.71 12.32
C ASP A 55 -12.83 3.25 13.50
N ALA A 56 -14.11 3.64 13.54
CA ALA A 56 -15.05 2.77 14.22
C ALA A 56 -14.91 1.45 13.47
N ASP A 57 -14.42 0.40 14.14
CA ASP A 57 -14.23 -0.93 13.56
C ASP A 57 -15.51 -1.47 12.85
N ASP A 58 -16.65 -0.82 13.09
CA ASP A 58 -17.99 -1.11 12.59
C ASP A 58 -18.31 -0.60 11.15
N GLU A 59 -17.51 0.27 10.53
CA GLU A 59 -17.87 0.86 9.22
C GLU A 59 -17.08 0.32 8.01
N LEU A 60 -16.06 -0.51 8.19
CA LEU A 60 -15.23 -1.00 7.06
C LEU A 60 -15.70 -2.34 6.46
N PHE A 61 -16.44 -3.14 7.22
CA PHE A 61 -17.15 -4.31 6.71
C PHE A 61 -18.62 -4.16 7.11
N GLY A 62 -19.37 -3.37 6.35
CA GLY A 62 -20.82 -3.35 6.53
C GLY A 62 -21.36 -4.78 6.53
N ASP A 63 -22.24 -5.11 7.47
CA ASP A 63 -22.99 -6.36 7.50
C ASP A 63 -23.42 -6.71 6.08
N ASP A 64 -22.81 -7.73 5.48
CA ASP A 64 -23.24 -8.25 4.20
C ASP A 64 -24.63 -8.88 4.41
N PRO A 65 -25.71 -8.30 3.85
CA PRO A 65 -27.05 -8.87 4.02
C PRO A 65 -27.25 -10.16 3.20
N TYR A 66 -26.22 -10.70 2.53
CA TYR A 66 -26.26 -11.90 1.71
C TYR A 66 -25.50 -13.11 2.27
N ILE A 67 -24.97 -13.07 3.49
CA ILE A 67 -24.63 -14.30 4.22
C ILE A 67 -25.88 -14.77 4.99
N GLY A 68 -26.75 -15.49 4.28
CA GLY A 68 -27.89 -16.26 4.81
C GLY A 68 -27.87 -17.68 4.29
#